data_AF-A0A662H0H0-F1
#
_entry.id   AF-A0A662H0H0-F1
#
_cell.length_a   1.000
_cell.length_b   1.000
_cell.length_c   1.000
_cell.angle_alpha   90.00
_cell.angle_beta   90.00
_cell.angle_gamma   90.00
#
_symmetry.space_group_name_H-M   'P 1'
#
loop_
_entity.id
_entity.type
_entity.pdbx_description
1 polymer ?
#
loop_
_entity_poly.entity_id
_entity_poly.type
_entity_poly.pdbx_seq_one_letter_code
_entity_poly.pdbx_strand_id
1 'polypeptide(L)'
;MEIILTHGDLDGLTSAAIVYDVLVCKGEKVSIRIAQPFNLYQALREIRSINKLEKLWIMDIGIDEATWRNTRNELHGILSKGTRIIWVDHHVATLKHFLELSEMGITLLFESERCTVTIIGKALLHLTSDPSFYKKLIIIGEVGDKVRRVGDKDPLYSIIEVLGSSLAYMPVDDAFKVNLIKMWVNEKKLVNDEIVLRAENAIKKLEELLKGIDERIIYSGDKIIIIDLRDVKVHGYAGKIASHI
;
A
#
# COMPACT_ATOMS: atom_id res chain seq x y z
N MET A 1 4.32 -0.53 -22.63
CA MET A 1 4.84 -0.59 -21.23
C MET A 1 3.71 -0.26 -20.28
N GLU A 2 3.64 -0.96 -19.16
CA GLU A 2 2.67 -0.72 -18.09
C GLU A 2 3.35 -0.17 -16.82
N ILE A 3 2.61 0.60 -16.03
CA ILE A 3 3.05 1.07 -14.72
C ILE A 3 2.03 0.67 -13.67
N ILE A 4 2.51 0.18 -12.53
CA ILE A 4 1.74 -0.03 -11.31
C ILE A 4 2.16 1.06 -10.32
N LEU A 5 1.24 1.97 -10.01
CA LEU A 5 1.37 2.97 -8.96
C LEU A 5 0.55 2.51 -7.76
N THR A 6 1.21 2.16 -6.66
CA THR A 6 0.54 1.52 -5.52
C THR A 6 0.87 2.17 -4.19
N HIS A 7 0.00 1.96 -3.20
CA HIS A 7 0.27 2.34 -1.83
C HIS A 7 1.39 1.48 -1.19
N GLY A 8 2.00 2.03 -0.14
CA GLY A 8 3.24 1.50 0.44
C GLY A 8 3.06 0.52 1.61
N ASP A 9 1.84 0.11 1.92
CA ASP A 9 1.51 -0.81 3.01
C ASP A 9 1.19 -2.23 2.50
N LEU A 10 0.70 -3.10 3.38
CA LEU A 10 0.47 -4.50 3.01
C LEU A 10 -0.63 -4.66 1.97
N ASP A 11 -1.70 -3.87 1.98
CA ASP A 11 -2.77 -4.00 0.98
C ASP A 11 -2.26 -3.58 -0.41
N GLY A 12 -1.72 -2.36 -0.53
CA GLY A 12 -1.15 -1.87 -1.78
C GLY A 12 -0.04 -2.77 -2.34
N LEU A 13 0.90 -3.22 -1.52
CA LEU A 13 2.02 -4.02 -2.00
C LEU A 13 1.60 -5.44 -2.43
N THR A 14 0.73 -6.10 -1.67
CA THR A 14 0.26 -7.46 -2.03
C THR A 14 -0.64 -7.43 -3.26
N SER A 15 -1.48 -6.41 -3.40
CA SER A 15 -2.27 -6.14 -4.61
C SER A 15 -1.36 -5.96 -5.83
N ALA A 16 -0.34 -5.10 -5.71
CA ALA A 16 0.61 -4.86 -6.79
C ALA A 16 1.39 -6.11 -7.19
N ALA A 17 1.71 -7.01 -6.25
CA ALA A 17 2.39 -8.26 -6.55
C ALA A 17 1.55 -9.21 -7.42
N ILE A 18 0.23 -9.27 -7.20
CA ILE A 18 -0.68 -10.07 -8.03
C ILE A 18 -0.73 -9.51 -9.45
N VAL A 19 -0.92 -8.19 -9.60
CA VAL A 19 -0.97 -7.55 -10.92
C VAL A 19 0.38 -7.68 -11.64
N TYR A 20 1.49 -7.46 -10.93
CA TYR A 20 2.84 -7.56 -11.49
C TYR A 20 3.13 -8.96 -12.03
N ASP A 21 2.79 -10.01 -11.29
CA ASP A 21 2.95 -11.40 -11.73
C ASP A 21 2.16 -11.69 -13.01
N VAL A 22 0.86 -11.34 -13.04
CA VAL A 22 0.00 -11.55 -14.20
C VAL A 22 0.53 -10.84 -15.45
N LEU A 23 1.01 -9.61 -15.29
CA LEU A 23 1.56 -8.83 -16.40
C LEU A 23 2.90 -9.39 -16.90
N VAL A 24 3.81 -9.76 -15.99
CA VAL A 24 5.09 -10.37 -16.37
C VAL A 24 4.88 -11.72 -17.05
N CYS A 25 3.94 -12.55 -16.59
CA CYS A 25 3.58 -13.81 -17.25
C CYS A 25 3.02 -13.60 -18.66
N LYS A 26 2.44 -12.44 -18.97
CA LYS A 26 2.00 -12.06 -20.32
C LYS A 26 3.12 -11.49 -21.19
N GLY A 27 4.34 -11.39 -20.67
CA GLY A 27 5.48 -10.79 -21.37
C GLY A 27 5.48 -9.26 -21.36
N GLU A 28 4.70 -8.63 -20.50
CA GLU A 28 4.61 -7.17 -20.44
C GLU A 28 5.84 -6.56 -19.75
N LYS A 29 6.28 -5.40 -20.27
CA LYS A 29 7.27 -4.57 -19.57
C LYS A 29 6.55 -3.73 -18.52
N VAL A 30 6.82 -3.99 -17.25
CA VAL A 30 6.16 -3.33 -16.11
C VAL A 30 7.14 -2.54 -15.25
N SER A 31 6.73 -1.35 -14.79
CA SER A 31 7.42 -0.61 -13.73
C SER A 31 6.51 -0.45 -12.53
N ILE A 32 7.07 -0.54 -11.32
CA ILE A 32 6.35 -0.32 -10.06
C ILE A 32 6.80 1.00 -9.47
N ARG A 33 5.85 1.78 -8.96
CA ARG A 33 6.05 3.04 -8.25
C ARG A 33 5.20 3.03 -6.99
N ILE A 34 5.72 3.62 -5.92
CA ILE A 34 5.01 3.78 -4.67
C ILE A 34 4.53 5.23 -4.57
N ALA A 35 3.32 5.42 -4.06
CA ALA A 35 2.80 6.73 -3.72
C ALA A 35 1.90 6.66 -2.49
N GLN A 36 1.49 7.84 -2.04
CA GLN A 36 0.59 8.10 -0.93
C GLN A 36 -0.49 9.07 -1.43
N PRO A 37 -1.67 9.14 -0.79
CA PRO A 37 -2.73 10.06 -1.19
C PRO A 37 -2.24 11.50 -1.40
N PHE A 38 -1.48 12.04 -0.44
CA PHE A 38 -1.02 13.43 -0.45
C PHE A 38 0.06 13.75 -1.49
N ASN A 39 0.75 12.75 -2.05
CA ASN A 39 1.79 12.95 -3.06
C ASN A 39 1.45 12.31 -4.41
N LEU A 40 0.24 11.77 -4.58
CA LEU A 40 -0.21 11.12 -5.80
C LEU A 40 0.00 12.00 -7.05
N TYR A 41 -0.31 13.29 -6.96
CA TYR A 41 -0.10 14.23 -8.07
C TYR A 41 1.37 14.34 -8.49
N GLN A 42 2.33 14.22 -7.57
CA GLN A 42 3.76 14.28 -7.90
C GLN A 42 4.19 13.02 -8.66
N ALA A 43 3.77 11.85 -8.18
CA ALA A 43 4.03 10.58 -8.86
C ALA A 43 3.39 10.54 -10.25
N LEU A 44 2.15 11.03 -10.39
CA LEU A 44 1.48 11.15 -11.69
C LEU A 44 2.19 12.13 -12.63
N ARG A 45 2.74 13.23 -12.12
CA ARG A 45 3.54 14.17 -12.93
C ARG A 45 4.78 13.50 -13.52
N GLU A 46 5.48 12.70 -12.72
CA GLU A 46 6.63 11.92 -13.21
C GLU A 46 6.19 10.90 -14.26
N ILE A 47 5.11 10.17 -14.00
CA ILE A 47 4.54 9.20 -14.95
C ILE A 47 4.11 9.86 -16.25
N ARG A 48 3.52 11.06 -16.17
CA ARG A 48 3.12 11.85 -17.33
C ARG A 48 4.30 12.18 -18.24
N SER A 49 5.53 12.28 -17.72
CA SER A 49 6.72 12.52 -18.56
C SER A 49 7.10 11.33 -19.44
N ILE A 50 6.60 10.13 -19.13
CA ILE A 50 6.94 8.89 -19.83
C ILE A 50 6.22 8.82 -21.18
N ASN A 51 6.99 8.53 -22.24
CA ASN A 51 6.46 8.27 -23.57
C ASN A 51 6.12 6.78 -23.72
N LYS A 52 5.05 6.47 -24.49
CA LYS A 52 4.58 5.10 -24.78
C LYS A 52 4.11 4.30 -23.54
N LEU A 53 3.48 4.99 -22.59
CA LEU A 53 2.75 4.34 -21.50
C LEU A 53 1.39 3.87 -22.01
N GLU A 54 1.18 2.56 -22.04
CA GLU A 54 -0.06 1.96 -22.58
C GLU A 54 -1.14 1.84 -21.51
N LYS A 55 -0.72 1.47 -20.29
CA LYS A 55 -1.62 1.28 -19.16
C LYS A 55 -0.98 1.73 -17.85
N LEU A 56 -1.77 2.42 -17.04
CA LEU A 56 -1.46 2.79 -15.66
C LEU A 56 -2.46 2.10 -14.73
N TRP A 57 -1.95 1.33 -13.78
CA TRP A 57 -2.71 0.83 -12.63
C TRP A 57 -2.45 1.76 -11.45
N ILE A 58 -3.51 2.25 -10.82
CA ILE A 58 -3.46 2.98 -9.55
C ILE A 58 -4.14 2.09 -8.52
N MET A 59 -3.43 1.74 -7.45
CA MET A 59 -3.85 0.68 -6.53
C MET A 59 -3.75 1.15 -5.10
N ASP A 60 -4.86 1.05 -4.37
CA ASP A 60 -4.93 1.33 -2.92
C ASP A 60 -4.54 2.77 -2.52
N ILE A 61 -4.68 3.72 -3.46
CA ILE A 61 -4.40 5.13 -3.18
C ILE A 61 -5.71 5.89 -3.20
N GLY A 62 -6.19 6.20 -1.99
CA GLY A 62 -7.32 7.10 -1.79
C GLY A 62 -7.07 8.50 -2.37
N ILE A 63 -8.12 9.15 -2.86
CA ILE A 63 -8.04 10.57 -3.24
C ILE A 63 -7.86 11.44 -2.00
N ASP A 64 -6.86 12.32 -2.05
CA ASP A 64 -6.71 13.43 -1.11
C ASP A 64 -7.35 14.70 -1.68
N GLU A 65 -8.41 15.17 -1.03
CA GLU A 65 -9.16 16.37 -1.38
C GLU A 65 -8.27 17.62 -1.50
N ALA A 66 -7.24 17.73 -0.65
CA ALA A 66 -6.32 18.86 -0.66
C ALA A 66 -5.50 18.93 -1.94
N THR A 67 -5.25 17.79 -2.60
CA THR A 67 -4.44 17.69 -3.81
C THR A 67 -5.23 17.24 -5.03
N TRP A 68 -6.53 16.98 -4.90
CA TRP A 68 -7.38 16.41 -5.95
C TRP A 68 -7.31 17.19 -7.25
N ARG A 69 -7.39 18.53 -7.19
CA ARG A 69 -7.27 19.38 -8.38
C ARG A 69 -5.97 19.14 -9.16
N ASN A 70 -4.85 18.98 -8.46
CA ASN A 70 -3.56 18.71 -9.07
C ASN A 70 -3.52 17.28 -9.64
N THR A 71 -3.98 16.30 -8.86
CA THR A 71 -4.11 14.90 -9.28
C THR A 71 -4.93 14.77 -10.58
N ARG A 72 -6.10 15.40 -10.62
CA ARG A 72 -7.00 15.45 -11.79
C ARG A 72 -6.32 16.04 -13.02
N ASN A 73 -5.55 17.12 -12.87
CA ASN A 73 -4.82 17.72 -13.98
C ASN A 73 -3.75 16.77 -14.55
N GLU A 74 -3.02 16.06 -13.69
CA GLU A 74 -1.99 15.12 -14.16
C GLU A 74 -2.63 13.88 -14.81
N LEU A 75 -3.75 13.38 -14.27
CA LEU A 75 -4.54 12.29 -14.90
C LEU A 75 -5.02 12.67 -16.30
N HIS A 76 -5.58 13.86 -16.49
CA HIS A 76 -5.95 14.36 -17.82
C HIS A 76 -4.76 14.37 -18.79
N GLY A 77 -3.59 14.82 -18.33
CA GLY A 77 -2.38 14.85 -19.13
C GLY A 77 -1.81 13.48 -19.48
N ILE A 78 -2.10 12.45 -18.68
CA ILE A 78 -1.77 11.05 -18.96
C ILE A 78 -2.77 10.48 -19.98
N LEU A 79 -4.07 10.67 -19.75
CA LEU A 79 -5.15 10.20 -20.63
C LEU A 79 -5.05 10.81 -22.03
N SER A 80 -4.67 12.08 -22.17
CA SER A 80 -4.51 12.76 -23.46
C SER A 80 -3.42 12.13 -24.35
N LYS A 81 -2.56 11.28 -23.78
CA LYS A 81 -1.55 10.50 -24.52
C LYS A 81 -2.06 9.12 -24.98
N GLY A 82 -3.32 8.81 -24.74
CA GLY A 82 -3.93 7.51 -25.05
C GLY A 82 -3.63 6.42 -24.03
N THR A 83 -3.06 6.75 -22.87
CA THR A 83 -2.84 5.80 -21.78
C THR A 83 -4.16 5.38 -21.16
N ARG A 84 -4.39 4.07 -21.02
CA ARG A 84 -5.54 3.53 -20.26
C ARG A 84 -5.25 3.58 -18.77
N ILE A 85 -6.19 4.04 -17.96
CA ILE A 85 -6.04 4.08 -16.50
C ILE A 85 -7.06 3.13 -15.87
N ILE A 86 -6.57 2.23 -15.02
CA ILE A 86 -7.38 1.39 -14.13
C ILE A 86 -7.05 1.82 -12.71
N TRP A 87 -8.05 2.26 -11.96
CA TRP A 87 -7.91 2.58 -10.55
C TRP A 87 -8.64 1.51 -9.74
N VAL A 88 -7.95 0.86 -8.81
CA VAL A 88 -8.51 -0.15 -7.91
C VAL A 88 -8.36 0.36 -6.50
N ASP A 89 -9.48 0.54 -5.81
CA ASP A 89 -9.49 1.20 -4.50
C ASP A 89 -10.75 0.82 -3.69
N HIS A 90 -10.73 1.12 -2.40
CA HIS A 90 -11.80 0.88 -1.44
C HIS A 90 -12.12 2.11 -0.56
N HIS A 91 -11.29 3.16 -0.62
CA HIS A 91 -11.46 4.36 0.17
C HIS A 91 -12.71 5.17 -0.22
N VAL A 92 -13.53 5.54 0.76
CA VAL A 92 -14.74 6.38 0.55
C VAL A 92 -14.42 7.70 -0.13
N ALA A 93 -13.23 8.28 0.13
CA ALA A 93 -12.79 9.50 -0.54
C ALA A 93 -12.76 9.33 -2.07
N THR A 94 -12.28 8.19 -2.58
CA THR A 94 -12.25 7.90 -4.00
C THR A 94 -13.66 7.72 -4.58
N LEU A 95 -14.56 7.05 -3.84
CA LEU A 95 -15.95 6.88 -4.24
C LEU A 95 -16.67 8.22 -4.46
N LYS A 96 -16.37 9.25 -3.64
CA LYS A 96 -16.98 10.58 -3.79
C LYS A 96 -16.69 11.23 -5.15
N HIS A 97 -15.56 10.88 -5.77
CA HIS A 97 -15.16 11.37 -7.09
C HIS A 97 -15.46 10.39 -8.23
N PHE A 98 -16.30 9.37 -8.00
CA PHE A 98 -16.64 8.36 -9.01
C PHE A 98 -17.09 8.97 -10.34
N LEU A 99 -17.98 9.98 -10.30
CA LEU A 99 -18.48 10.63 -11.51
C LEU A 99 -17.35 11.34 -12.27
N GLU A 100 -16.51 12.10 -11.57
CA GLU A 100 -15.37 12.79 -12.19
C GLU A 100 -14.40 11.80 -12.84
N LEU A 101 -14.07 10.71 -12.15
CA LEU A 101 -13.21 9.65 -12.68
C LEU A 101 -13.82 8.97 -13.91
N SER A 102 -15.13 8.68 -13.85
CA SER A 102 -15.87 8.05 -14.94
C SER A 102 -15.95 8.95 -16.17
N GLU A 103 -16.23 10.23 -16.01
CA GLU A 103 -16.26 11.24 -17.08
C GLU A 103 -14.90 11.40 -17.76
N MET A 104 -13.80 11.20 -17.03
CA MET A 104 -12.45 11.18 -17.59
C MET A 104 -12.14 9.91 -18.40
N GLY A 105 -12.99 8.89 -18.35
CA GLY A 105 -12.75 7.58 -18.97
C GLY A 105 -11.80 6.68 -18.17
N ILE A 106 -11.67 6.91 -16.86
CA ILE A 106 -10.91 6.03 -15.96
C ILE A 106 -11.79 4.86 -15.55
N THR A 107 -11.25 3.64 -15.67
CA THR A 107 -11.94 2.44 -15.15
C THR A 107 -11.70 2.34 -13.64
N LEU A 108 -12.73 2.61 -12.83
CA LEU A 108 -12.68 2.41 -11.40
C LEU A 108 -13.22 1.01 -11.02
N LEU A 109 -12.42 0.22 -10.34
CA LEU A 109 -12.82 -1.01 -9.66
C LEU A 109 -12.88 -0.72 -8.16
N PHE A 110 -14.08 -0.77 -7.58
CA PHE A 110 -14.31 -0.31 -6.21
C PHE A 110 -15.17 -1.27 -5.39
N GLU A 111 -14.81 -1.48 -4.13
CA GLU A 111 -15.61 -2.23 -3.15
C GLU A 111 -15.41 -1.67 -1.74
N SER A 112 -16.44 -1.09 -1.12
CA SER A 112 -16.32 -0.38 0.17
C SER A 112 -16.16 -1.29 1.40
N GLU A 113 -16.54 -2.56 1.29
CA GLU A 113 -16.52 -3.52 2.40
C GLU A 113 -15.27 -4.40 2.42
N ARG A 114 -14.38 -4.24 1.44
CA ARG A 114 -13.17 -5.03 1.29
C ARG A 114 -11.97 -4.13 1.03
N CYS A 115 -10.78 -4.72 0.98
CA CYS A 115 -9.54 -4.04 0.64
C CYS A 115 -9.18 -4.29 -0.82
N THR A 116 -8.21 -3.52 -1.33
CA THR A 116 -7.77 -3.55 -2.73
C THR A 116 -7.30 -4.96 -3.14
N VAL A 117 -6.61 -5.68 -2.26
CA VAL A 117 -6.06 -7.01 -2.56
C VAL A 117 -7.17 -8.03 -2.74
N THR A 118 -8.31 -7.88 -2.04
CA THR A 118 -9.45 -8.77 -2.24
C THR A 118 -10.10 -8.55 -3.61
N ILE A 119 -10.24 -7.29 -4.04
CA ILE A 119 -10.78 -6.94 -5.37
C ILE A 119 -9.90 -7.56 -6.47
N ILE A 120 -8.59 -7.33 -6.37
CA ILE A 120 -7.60 -7.87 -7.30
C ILE A 120 -7.59 -9.40 -7.26
N GLY A 121 -7.61 -10.01 -6.08
CA GLY A 121 -7.61 -11.45 -5.90
C GLY A 121 -8.80 -12.12 -6.57
N LYS A 122 -10.02 -11.58 -6.40
CA LYS A 122 -11.21 -12.10 -7.10
C LYS A 122 -11.04 -12.06 -8.63
N ALA A 123 -10.50 -10.97 -9.15
CA ALA A 123 -10.38 -10.76 -10.59
C ALA A 123 -9.24 -11.56 -11.24
N LEU A 124 -8.10 -11.67 -10.57
CA LEU A 124 -6.83 -12.06 -11.20
C LEU A 124 -6.15 -13.29 -10.60
N LEU A 125 -6.57 -13.80 -9.44
CA LEU A 125 -5.86 -14.92 -8.77
C LEU A 125 -5.70 -16.15 -9.67
N HIS A 126 -6.73 -16.49 -10.45
CA HIS A 126 -6.71 -17.63 -11.38
C HIS A 126 -5.75 -17.45 -12.57
N LEU A 127 -5.25 -16.23 -12.81
CA LEU A 127 -4.28 -15.90 -13.85
C LEU A 127 -2.84 -15.82 -13.34
N THR A 128 -2.63 -15.93 -12.03
CA THR A 128 -1.29 -15.88 -11.42
C THR A 128 -0.52 -17.17 -11.68
N SER A 129 0.81 -17.09 -11.64
CA SER A 129 1.73 -18.21 -11.82
C SER A 129 1.68 -19.25 -10.69
N ASP A 130 1.29 -18.83 -9.49
CA ASP A 130 1.11 -19.70 -8.32
C ASP A 130 -0.08 -19.24 -7.47
N PRO A 131 -1.32 -19.64 -7.83
CA PRO A 131 -2.51 -19.23 -7.11
C PRO A 131 -2.48 -19.59 -5.62
N SER A 132 -1.72 -20.61 -5.21
CA SER A 132 -1.62 -21.01 -3.81
C SER A 132 -0.79 -20.02 -2.99
N PHE A 133 0.31 -19.53 -3.56
CA PHE A 133 1.15 -18.50 -2.96
C PHE A 133 0.42 -17.16 -2.88
N TYR A 134 -0.22 -16.72 -3.98
CA TYR A 134 -0.94 -15.45 -4.00
C TYR A 134 -2.16 -15.44 -3.07
N LYS A 135 -2.76 -16.59 -2.77
CA LYS A 135 -3.79 -16.70 -1.73
C LYS A 135 -3.27 -16.30 -0.35
N LYS A 136 -1.99 -16.58 -0.05
CA LYS A 136 -1.34 -16.13 1.20
C LYS A 136 -1.13 -14.62 1.19
N LEU A 137 -0.72 -14.03 0.06
CA LEU A 137 -0.59 -12.58 -0.07
C LEU A 137 -1.95 -11.86 0.11
N ILE A 138 -3.04 -12.42 -0.42
CA ILE A 138 -4.39 -11.89 -0.18
C ILE A 138 -4.70 -11.86 1.32
N ILE A 139 -4.42 -12.94 2.04
CA ILE A 139 -4.63 -12.98 3.51
C ILE A 139 -3.78 -11.92 4.21
N ILE A 140 -2.52 -11.75 3.80
CA ILE A 140 -1.61 -10.75 4.38
C ILE A 140 -2.14 -9.33 4.17
N GLY A 141 -2.57 -8.96 2.96
CA GLY A 141 -3.15 -7.64 2.70
C GLY A 141 -4.46 -7.41 3.45
N GLU A 142 -5.35 -8.42 3.47
CA GLU A 142 -6.62 -8.35 4.22
C GLU A 142 -6.42 -8.15 5.74
N VAL A 143 -5.36 -8.72 6.31
CA VAL A 143 -5.01 -8.48 7.71
C VAL A 143 -4.38 -7.09 7.89
N GLY A 144 -3.53 -6.67 6.96
CA GLY A 144 -2.94 -5.33 6.95
C GLY A 144 -3.98 -4.22 7.00
N ASP A 145 -5.06 -4.38 6.24
CA ASP A 145 -6.18 -3.44 6.20
C ASP A 145 -7.31 -3.76 7.23
N LYS A 146 -7.05 -4.71 8.14
CA LYS A 146 -7.96 -5.12 9.23
C LYS A 146 -9.32 -5.65 8.78
N VAL A 147 -9.49 -5.99 7.51
CA VAL A 147 -10.66 -6.69 6.94
C VAL A 147 -10.73 -8.13 7.45
N ARG A 148 -9.57 -8.74 7.73
CA ARG A 148 -9.43 -10.07 8.31
C ARG A 148 -8.64 -10.02 9.61
N ARG A 149 -8.95 -10.94 10.53
CA ARG A 149 -8.10 -11.26 11.69
C ARG A 149 -7.58 -12.67 11.56
N VAL A 150 -6.30 -12.85 11.88
CA VAL A 150 -5.66 -14.17 12.01
C VAL A 150 -5.26 -14.37 13.47
N GLY A 151 -5.44 -15.59 13.97
CA GLY A 151 -5.04 -15.94 15.34
C GLY A 151 -3.54 -16.20 15.43
N ASP A 152 -3.01 -16.17 16.65
CA ASP A 152 -1.61 -16.48 16.99
C ASP A 152 -1.12 -17.85 16.50
N LYS A 153 -2.04 -18.82 16.38
CA LYS A 153 -1.77 -20.17 15.84
C LYS A 153 -1.74 -20.25 14.32
N ASP A 154 -2.14 -19.20 13.61
CA ASP A 154 -2.10 -19.18 12.14
C ASP A 154 -0.64 -19.08 11.67
N PRO A 155 -0.19 -19.93 10.72
CA PRO A 155 1.18 -19.87 10.20
C PRO A 155 1.58 -18.52 9.61
N LEU A 156 0.62 -17.69 9.21
CA LEU A 156 0.88 -16.35 8.67
C LEU A 156 1.00 -15.27 9.75
N TYR A 157 0.59 -15.53 11.00
CA TYR A 157 0.55 -14.53 12.05
C TYR A 157 1.91 -13.84 12.25
N SER A 158 2.95 -14.62 12.51
CA SER A 158 4.31 -14.09 12.73
C SER A 158 4.88 -13.42 11.47
N ILE A 159 4.54 -13.93 10.29
CA ILE A 159 4.96 -13.38 9.00
C ILE A 159 4.37 -11.98 8.79
N ILE A 160 3.08 -11.81 9.08
CA ILE A 160 2.39 -10.53 8.96
C ILE A 160 2.99 -9.50 9.92
N GLU A 161 3.26 -9.89 11.17
CA GLU A 161 3.90 -9.01 12.15
C GLU A 161 5.30 -8.58 11.72
N VAL A 162 6.09 -9.50 11.19
CA VAL A 162 7.43 -9.22 10.64
C VAL A 162 7.34 -8.26 9.45
N LEU A 163 6.43 -8.53 8.50
CA LEU A 163 6.25 -7.67 7.33
C LEU A 163 5.79 -6.26 7.72
N GLY A 164 4.75 -6.15 8.54
CA GLY A 164 4.25 -4.85 9.01
C GLY A 164 5.29 -4.06 9.80
N SER A 165 6.09 -4.73 10.64
CA SER A 165 7.21 -4.10 11.36
C SER A 165 8.32 -3.65 10.42
N SER A 166 8.68 -4.47 9.41
CA SER A 166 9.71 -4.12 8.44
C SER A 166 9.36 -2.86 7.65
N LEU A 167 8.08 -2.67 7.30
CA LEU A 167 7.60 -1.50 6.57
C LEU A 167 7.57 -0.24 7.47
N ALA A 168 7.31 -0.41 8.77
CA ALA A 168 7.30 0.68 9.75
C ALA A 168 8.69 1.27 10.02
N TYR A 169 9.77 0.50 9.84
CA TYR A 169 11.14 0.94 10.18
C TYR A 169 11.59 2.18 9.39
N MET A 170 11.43 2.12 8.06
CA MET A 170 11.79 3.17 7.12
C MET A 170 10.67 3.35 6.10
N PRO A 171 9.56 4.02 6.47
CA PRO A 171 8.35 4.08 5.66
C PRO A 171 8.52 4.82 4.33
N VAL A 172 9.60 5.58 4.15
CA VAL A 172 9.92 6.30 2.90
C VAL A 172 10.85 5.52 1.96
N ASP A 173 11.26 4.31 2.33
CA ASP A 173 12.13 3.48 1.50
C ASP A 173 11.33 2.71 0.43
N ASP A 174 11.04 3.40 -0.67
CA ASP A 174 10.28 2.83 -1.78
C ASP A 174 11.07 1.77 -2.54
N ALA A 175 12.40 1.80 -2.50
CA ALA A 175 13.24 0.78 -3.12
C ALA A 175 13.04 -0.58 -2.42
N PHE A 176 13.02 -0.59 -1.09
CA PHE A 176 12.68 -1.78 -0.32
C PHE A 176 11.29 -2.33 -0.66
N LYS A 177 10.27 -1.48 -0.71
CA LYS A 177 8.89 -1.89 -1.04
C LYS A 177 8.79 -2.51 -2.45
N VAL A 178 9.45 -1.90 -3.44
CA VAL A 178 9.51 -2.45 -4.80
C VAL A 178 10.26 -3.78 -4.83
N ASN A 179 11.36 -3.91 -4.07
CA ASN A 179 12.11 -5.15 -3.96
C ASN A 179 11.30 -6.25 -3.27
N LEU A 180 10.49 -5.91 -2.27
CA LEU A 180 9.57 -6.83 -1.60
C LEU A 180 8.57 -7.43 -2.58
N ILE A 181 7.91 -6.59 -3.40
CA ILE A 181 7.01 -7.06 -4.46
C ILE A 181 7.75 -7.99 -5.43
N LYS A 182 8.94 -7.59 -5.90
CA LYS A 182 9.73 -8.41 -6.83
C LYS A 182 10.17 -9.73 -6.21
N MET A 183 10.53 -9.77 -4.94
CA MET A 183 10.86 -11.00 -4.22
C MET A 183 9.66 -11.95 -4.16
N TRP A 184 8.47 -11.42 -3.81
CA TRP A 184 7.24 -12.21 -3.81
C TRP A 184 6.95 -12.82 -5.18
N VAL A 185 7.17 -12.06 -6.27
CA VAL A 185 6.89 -12.56 -7.63
C VAL A 185 7.98 -13.49 -8.16
N ASN A 186 9.26 -13.18 -7.95
CA ASN A 186 10.36 -13.94 -8.55
C ASN A 186 10.77 -15.16 -7.73
N GLU A 187 10.66 -15.09 -6.40
CA GLU A 187 11.17 -16.14 -5.50
C GLU A 187 10.06 -16.91 -4.79
N LYS A 188 8.82 -16.42 -4.79
CA LYS A 188 7.68 -16.98 -4.05
C LYS A 188 7.98 -17.22 -2.55
N LYS A 189 8.83 -16.36 -1.97
CA LYS A 189 9.11 -16.32 -0.53
C LYS A 189 8.29 -15.22 0.11
N LEU A 190 7.85 -15.37 1.36
CA LEU A 190 7.13 -14.30 2.07
C LEU A 190 8.10 -13.34 2.78
N VAL A 191 9.21 -13.87 3.31
CA VAL A 191 10.18 -13.18 4.16
C VAL A 191 11.60 -13.63 3.79
N ASN A 192 12.57 -12.73 3.94
CA ASN A 192 14.01 -12.99 3.85
C ASN A 192 14.75 -12.30 5.03
N ASP A 193 16.07 -12.46 5.09
CA ASP A 193 16.89 -11.93 6.19
C ASP A 193 16.84 -10.40 6.31
N GLU A 194 16.76 -9.66 5.19
CA GLU A 194 16.62 -8.19 5.24
C GLU A 194 15.31 -7.77 5.91
N ILE A 195 14.20 -8.43 5.57
CA ILE A 195 12.87 -8.16 6.15
C ILE A 195 12.88 -8.45 7.65
N VAL A 196 13.47 -9.57 8.07
CA VAL A 196 13.61 -9.93 9.50
C VAL A 196 14.44 -8.87 10.23
N LEU A 197 15.60 -8.50 9.70
CA LEU A 197 16.47 -7.51 10.31
C LEU A 197 15.78 -6.13 10.43
N ARG A 198 15.02 -5.71 9.42
CA ARG A 198 14.22 -4.48 9.48
C ARG A 198 13.14 -4.57 10.55
N ALA A 199 12.46 -5.71 10.67
CA ALA A 199 11.45 -5.92 11.70
C ALA A 199 12.05 -5.84 13.12
N GLU A 200 13.20 -6.47 13.35
CA GLU A 200 13.91 -6.41 14.64
C GLU A 200 14.33 -4.97 14.98
N ASN A 201 14.88 -4.23 14.01
CA ASN A 201 15.23 -2.83 14.20
C ASN A 201 13.98 -1.97 14.44
N ALA A 202 12.85 -2.31 13.83
CA ALA A 202 11.59 -1.63 14.08
C ALA A 202 11.11 -1.81 15.51
N ILE A 203 11.21 -3.04 16.05
CA ILE A 203 10.84 -3.37 17.42
C ILE A 203 11.72 -2.61 18.41
N LYS A 204 13.05 -2.63 18.25
CA LYS A 204 13.99 -1.88 19.10
C LYS A 204 13.66 -0.38 19.12
N LYS A 205 13.39 0.20 17.95
CA LYS A 205 13.02 1.61 17.84
C LYS A 205 11.66 1.90 18.50
N LEU A 206 10.69 1.00 18.40
CA LEU A 206 9.41 1.14 19.10
C LEU A 206 9.61 1.11 20.62
N GLU A 207 10.40 0.17 21.13
CA GLU A 207 10.75 0.10 22.56
C GLU A 207 11.42 1.40 23.04
N GLU A 208 12.32 1.97 22.24
CA GLU A 208 12.93 3.29 22.53
C GLU A 208 11.90 4.42 22.56
N LEU A 209 10.94 4.42 21.63
CA LEU A 209 9.87 5.44 21.58
C LEU A 209 8.87 5.31 22.74
N LEU A 210 8.64 4.09 23.23
CA LEU A 210 7.76 3.84 24.38
C LEU A 210 8.43 4.19 25.71
N LYS A 211 9.77 4.23 25.78
CA LYS A 211 10.47 4.69 26.99
C LYS A 211 10.16 6.15 27.28
N GLY A 212 9.63 6.41 28.48
CA GLY A 212 9.27 7.76 28.90
C GLY A 212 8.02 8.32 28.21
N ILE A 213 7.21 7.47 27.55
CA ILE A 213 5.98 7.95 26.93
C ILE A 213 4.94 8.40 27.97
N ASP A 214 4.93 7.76 29.14
CA ASP A 214 4.07 8.13 30.27
C ASP A 214 4.36 9.56 30.77
N GLU A 215 5.63 9.99 30.73
CA GLU A 215 6.05 11.34 31.11
C GLU A 215 5.58 12.40 30.10
N ARG A 216 5.15 11.95 28.91
CA ARG A 216 4.67 12.81 27.81
C ARG A 216 3.15 12.83 27.70
N ILE A 217 2.44 12.13 28.58
CA ILE A 217 0.98 12.20 28.67
C ILE A 217 0.59 13.56 29.25
N ILE A 218 -0.03 14.41 28.42
CA ILE A 218 -0.52 15.73 28.83
C ILE A 218 -1.99 15.71 29.27
N TYR A 219 -2.72 14.64 28.93
CA TYR A 219 -4.08 14.41 29.38
C TYR A 219 -4.38 12.90 29.36
N SER A 220 -5.07 12.40 30.39
CA SER A 220 -5.59 11.03 30.44
C SER A 220 -7.01 11.06 30.98
N GLY A 221 -7.94 10.46 30.26
CA GLY A 221 -9.32 10.26 30.69
C GLY A 221 -9.89 8.96 30.14
N ASP A 222 -11.12 8.62 30.53
CA ASP A 222 -11.72 7.29 30.31
C ASP A 222 -11.79 6.81 28.85
N LYS A 223 -11.70 7.73 27.88
CA LYS A 223 -11.84 7.44 26.44
C LYS A 223 -10.70 7.96 25.59
N ILE A 224 -9.81 8.80 26.14
CA ILE A 224 -8.78 9.48 25.36
C ILE A 224 -7.55 9.76 26.21
N ILE A 225 -6.40 9.49 25.61
CA ILE A 225 -5.08 9.85 26.11
C ILE A 225 -4.46 10.78 25.08
N ILE A 226 -3.90 11.90 25.54
CA ILE A 226 -3.19 12.86 24.69
C ILE A 226 -1.73 12.85 25.11
N ILE A 227 -0.86 12.59 24.14
CA ILE A 227 0.59 12.45 24.32
C ILE A 227 1.28 13.51 23.47
N ASP A 228 2.20 14.28 24.06
CA ASP A 228 2.99 15.27 23.33
C ASP A 228 4.26 14.64 22.73
N LEU A 229 4.21 14.42 21.42
CA LEU A 229 5.30 13.84 20.62
C LEU A 229 5.83 14.83 19.56
N ARG A 230 5.57 16.13 19.70
CA ARG A 230 5.93 17.14 18.68
C ARG A 230 7.44 17.24 18.44
N ASP A 231 8.24 16.95 19.45
CA ASP A 231 9.71 16.92 19.43
C ASP A 231 10.28 15.52 19.13
N VAL A 232 9.42 14.50 18.92
CA VAL A 232 9.83 13.10 18.74
C VAL A 232 9.56 12.64 17.31
N LYS A 233 10.56 12.01 16.68
CA LYS A 233 10.43 11.45 15.33
C LYS A 233 9.67 10.11 15.36
N VAL A 234 8.34 10.17 15.28
CA VAL A 234 7.45 8.99 15.33
C VAL A 234 6.92 8.52 13.97
N HIS A 235 7.54 8.95 12.86
CA HIS A 235 7.13 8.58 11.50
C HIS A 235 7.13 7.06 11.32
N GLY A 236 5.97 6.49 10.95
CA GLY A 236 5.77 5.03 10.83
C GLY A 236 5.40 4.32 12.14
N TYR A 237 5.41 5.02 13.28
CA TYR A 237 5.22 4.43 14.61
C TYR A 237 3.98 4.96 15.37
N ALA A 238 3.38 6.07 14.95
CA ALA A 238 2.25 6.68 15.68
C ALA A 238 1.12 5.68 15.97
N GLY A 239 0.69 4.89 14.97
CA GLY A 239 -0.34 3.87 15.16
C GLY A 239 0.09 2.72 16.07
N LYS A 240 1.38 2.32 16.02
CA LYS A 240 1.92 1.29 16.90
C LYS A 240 2.04 1.78 18.34
N ILE A 241 2.44 3.03 18.55
CA ILE A 241 2.45 3.66 19.88
C ILE A 241 1.04 3.66 20.46
N ALA A 242 0.06 4.12 19.68
CA ALA A 242 -1.34 4.18 20.11
C ALA A 242 -1.97 2.80 20.41
N SER A 243 -1.38 1.69 19.94
CA SER A 243 -1.87 0.34 20.26
C SER A 243 -1.25 -0.25 21.53
N HIS A 244 -0.22 0.39 22.11
CA HIS A 244 0.47 -0.08 23.32
C HIS A 244 0.05 0.68 24.59
N ILE A 245 -0.73 1.75 24.43
CA ILE A 245 -1.18 2.67 25.49
C ILE A 245 -2.70 2.57 25.57
#